data_AF-A0A0A9B0I3-F1
#
_entry.id   AF-A0A0A9B0I3-F1
#
_cell.length_a   1.000
_cell.length_b   1.000
_cell.length_c   1.000
_cell.angle_alpha   90.00
_cell.angle_beta   90.00
_cell.angle_gamma   90.00
#
_symmetry.space_group_name_H-M   'P 1'
#
loop_
_entity.id
_entity.type
_entity.pdbx_description
1 polymer ?
#
loop_
_entity_poly.entity_id
_entity_poly.type
_entity_poly.pdbx_seq_one_letter_code
_entity_poly.pdbx_strand_id
1 'polypeptide(L)'
;MYDTAREVVLNLVYLVERYGFVLNGARSYYTNRSQPPLLSSMVLAIYSATGDLGFVKKSFPSLLKEHSFWMSDVHKVAIRDNHGRIHNLARYQAMWNKPRPESATTDEQVASKIASASDKKIFYQQVASAAESGWDFSSRWMRSEKMWPT
;
A
#
# COMPACT_ATOMS: atom_id res chain seq x y z
N MET A 1 -9.73 -25.93 4.48
CA MET A 1 -10.52 -24.85 3.85
C MET A 1 -9.72 -24.25 2.67
N TYR A 2 -9.33 -25.06 1.68
CA TYR A 2 -8.50 -24.58 0.56
C TYR A 2 -9.32 -23.80 -0.47
N ASP A 3 -10.58 -24.19 -0.68
CA ASP A 3 -11.47 -23.52 -1.64
C ASP A 3 -11.76 -22.07 -1.23
N THR A 4 -12.08 -21.82 0.04
CA THR A 4 -12.29 -20.45 0.53
C THR A 4 -11.04 -19.58 0.36
N ALA A 5 -9.85 -20.11 0.65
CA ALA A 5 -8.60 -19.37 0.45
C ALA A 5 -8.36 -19.05 -1.03
N ARG A 6 -8.63 -20.01 -1.92
CA ARG A 6 -8.58 -19.83 -3.37
C ARG A 6 -9.53 -18.73 -3.84
N GLU A 7 -10.79 -18.75 -3.41
CA GLU A 7 -11.78 -17.75 -3.81
C GLU A 7 -11.44 -16.34 -3.29
N VAL A 8 -10.90 -16.23 -2.07
CA VAL A 8 -10.38 -14.95 -1.56
C VAL A 8 -9.26 -14.42 -2.46
N VAL A 9 -8.30 -15.27 -2.85
CA VAL A 9 -7.23 -14.86 -3.76
C VAL A 9 -7.78 -14.49 -5.14
N LEU A 10 -8.78 -15.20 -5.67
CA LEU A 10 -9.41 -14.84 -6.94
C LEU A 10 -10.12 -13.49 -6.88
N ASN A 11 -10.70 -13.12 -5.74
CA ASN A 11 -11.23 -11.77 -5.53
C ASN A 11 -10.12 -10.71 -5.56
N LEU A 12 -8.97 -10.97 -4.94
CA LEU A 12 -7.83 -10.05 -4.96
C LEU A 12 -7.21 -9.93 -6.37
N VAL A 13 -7.09 -11.04 -7.09
CA VAL A 13 -6.71 -11.07 -8.51
C VAL A 13 -7.66 -10.21 -9.34
N TYR A 14 -8.97 -10.31 -9.11
CA TYR A 14 -9.95 -9.46 -9.77
C TYR A 14 -9.73 -7.97 -9.48
N LEU A 15 -9.40 -7.59 -8.23
CA LEU A 15 -9.08 -6.21 -7.90
C LEU A 15 -7.84 -5.71 -8.64
N VAL A 16 -6.80 -6.53 -8.75
CA VAL A 16 -5.61 -6.19 -9.55
C VAL A 16 -5.95 -6.03 -11.02
N GLU A 17 -6.82 -6.88 -11.57
CA GLU A 17 -7.24 -6.73 -12.96
C GLU A 17 -8.03 -5.44 -13.20
N ARG A 18 -8.93 -5.11 -12.28
CA ARG A 18 -9.81 -3.94 -12.41
C ARG A 18 -9.12 -2.61 -12.08
N TYR A 19 -8.25 -2.57 -11.08
CA TYR A 19 -7.69 -1.34 -10.51
C TYR A 19 -6.16 -1.23 -10.66
N GLY A 20 -5.50 -2.32 -11.04
CA GLY A 20 -4.03 -2.39 -11.21
C GLY A 20 -3.27 -2.86 -9.97
N PHE A 21 -3.93 -2.96 -8.81
CA PHE A 21 -3.35 -3.39 -7.53
C PHE A 21 -4.44 -3.90 -6.59
N VAL A 22 -4.05 -4.61 -5.52
CA VAL A 22 -4.97 -4.97 -4.44
C VAL A 22 -5.34 -3.72 -3.65
N LEU A 23 -6.63 -3.41 -3.55
CA LEU A 23 -7.09 -2.27 -2.75
C LEU A 23 -6.88 -2.54 -1.24
N ASN A 24 -6.74 -1.46 -0.46
CA ASN A 24 -6.78 -1.56 1.02
C ASN A 24 -8.01 -2.32 1.53
N GLY A 25 -9.16 -2.07 0.90
CA GLY A 25 -10.37 -2.86 1.03
C GLY A 25 -11.27 -2.66 -0.19
N ALA A 26 -12.25 -3.54 -0.39
CA ALA A 26 -13.15 -3.49 -1.54
C ALA A 26 -14.24 -2.39 -1.42
N ARG A 27 -13.83 -1.13 -1.24
CA ARG A 27 -14.71 0.05 -1.19
C ARG A 27 -14.21 1.15 -2.13
N SER A 28 -15.12 1.95 -2.66
CA SER A 28 -14.80 3.02 -3.62
C SER A 28 -13.78 4.02 -3.09
N TYR A 29 -13.79 4.34 -1.80
CA TYR A 29 -12.84 5.27 -1.18
C TYR A 29 -11.43 4.68 -0.96
N TYR A 30 -11.20 3.42 -1.30
CA TYR A 30 -9.88 2.76 -1.28
C TYR A 30 -9.25 2.61 -2.67
N THR A 31 -9.88 3.07 -3.74
CA THR A 31 -9.30 2.98 -5.10
C THR A 31 -8.05 3.86 -5.31
N ASN A 32 -7.65 4.62 -4.29
CA ASN A 32 -6.46 5.47 -4.28
C ASN A 32 -5.26 4.88 -3.53
N ARG A 33 -5.41 3.73 -2.85
CA ARG A 33 -4.35 3.13 -2.03
C ARG A 33 -4.46 1.62 -1.88
N SER A 34 -3.32 0.99 -1.73
CA SER A 34 -3.16 -0.44 -1.53
C SER A 34 -3.15 -0.83 -0.03
N GLN A 35 -2.59 -2.00 0.26
CA GLN A 35 -2.18 -2.49 1.58
C GLN A 35 -0.90 -3.33 1.43
N PRO A 36 -0.25 -3.82 2.51
CA PRO A 36 0.95 -4.66 2.38
C PRO A 36 0.74 -5.84 1.39
N PRO A 37 1.61 -5.99 0.36
CA PRO A 37 1.34 -6.88 -0.77
C PRO A 37 1.62 -8.34 -0.43
N LEU A 38 0.57 -9.09 -0.12
CA LEU A 38 0.65 -10.51 0.23
C LEU A 38 0.16 -11.45 -0.87
N LEU A 39 -0.36 -10.95 -1.99
CA LEU A 39 -1.05 -11.75 -3.01
C LEU A 39 -0.18 -12.88 -3.57
N SER A 40 1.08 -12.60 -3.90
CA SER A 40 2.04 -13.61 -4.40
C SER A 40 2.31 -14.71 -3.37
N SER A 41 2.40 -14.34 -2.09
CA SER A 41 2.59 -15.29 -0.98
C SER A 41 1.34 -16.14 -0.75
N MET A 42 0.15 -15.56 -0.90
CA MET A 42 -1.12 -16.30 -0.83
C MET A 42 -1.24 -17.32 -1.97
N VAL A 43 -0.89 -16.93 -3.21
CA VAL A 43 -0.87 -17.85 -4.36
C VAL A 43 0.11 -18.99 -4.12
N LEU A 44 1.32 -18.68 -3.64
CA LEU A 44 2.33 -19.68 -3.31
C LEU A 44 1.85 -20.65 -2.23
N ALA A 45 1.27 -20.14 -1.14
CA ALA A 45 0.78 -20.97 -0.05
C ALA A 45 -0.31 -21.95 -0.49
N ILE A 46 -1.24 -21.51 -1.36
CA ILE A 46 -2.26 -22.39 -1.94
C ILE A 46 -1.61 -23.47 -2.81
N TYR A 47 -0.68 -23.09 -3.69
CA TYR A 47 0.03 -24.06 -4.53
C TYR A 47 0.80 -25.09 -3.69
N SER A 48 1.52 -24.66 -2.66
CA SER A 48 2.25 -25.57 -1.77
C SER A 48 1.33 -26.57 -1.06
N ALA A 49 0.08 -26.19 -0.79
CA ALA A 49 -0.90 -27.05 -0.14
C ALA A 49 -1.66 -27.97 -1.11
N THR A 50 -1.86 -27.57 -2.37
CA THR A 50 -2.76 -28.27 -3.30
C THR A 50 -2.10 -28.84 -4.55
N GLY A 51 -0.90 -28.36 -4.91
CA GLY A 51 -0.24 -28.66 -6.18
C GLY A 51 -0.92 -28.06 -7.41
N ASP A 52 -1.90 -27.16 -7.25
CA ASP A 52 -2.67 -26.60 -8.37
C ASP A 52 -1.84 -25.59 -9.18
N LEU A 53 -1.04 -26.09 -10.12
CA LEU A 53 -0.26 -25.27 -11.04
C LEU A 53 -1.15 -24.45 -12.01
N GLY A 54 -2.38 -24.91 -12.28
CA GLY A 54 -3.34 -24.18 -13.10
C GLY A 54 -3.75 -22.86 -12.45
N PHE A 55 -3.97 -22.88 -11.13
CA PHE A 55 -4.25 -21.69 -10.34
C PHE A 55 -3.09 -20.69 -10.33
N VAL A 56 -1.85 -21.18 -10.22
CA VAL A 56 -0.64 -20.33 -10.31
C VAL A 56 -0.58 -19.66 -11.68
N LYS A 57 -0.69 -20.43 -12.77
CA LYS A 57 -0.67 -19.91 -14.15
C LYS A 57 -1.76 -18.86 -14.39
N LYS A 58 -2.96 -19.08 -13.85
CA LYS A 58 -4.08 -18.13 -13.94
C LYS A 58 -3.78 -16.82 -13.21
N SER A 59 -3.14 -16.88 -12.05
CA SER A 59 -2.89 -15.71 -11.19
C SER A 59 -1.63 -14.93 -11.58
N PHE A 60 -0.66 -15.58 -12.23
CA PHE A 60 0.66 -15.02 -12.52
C PHE A 60 0.65 -13.69 -13.29
N PRO A 61 -0.17 -13.48 -14.34
CA PRO A 61 -0.23 -12.19 -15.02
C PRO A 61 -0.61 -11.02 -14.08
N SER A 62 -1.58 -11.25 -13.18
CA SER A 62 -2.00 -10.26 -12.19
C SER A 62 -0.91 -10.00 -11.16
N LEU A 63 -0.14 -11.02 -10.75
CA LEU A 63 1.01 -10.81 -9.86
C LEU A 63 2.08 -9.89 -10.49
N LEU A 64 2.35 -10.04 -11.79
CA LEU A 64 3.26 -9.15 -12.51
C LEU A 64 2.71 -7.73 -12.62
N LYS A 65 1.39 -7.58 -12.80
CA LYS A 65 0.70 -6.29 -12.82
C LYS A 65 0.81 -5.57 -11.48
N GLU A 66 0.54 -6.27 -10.37
CA GLU A 66 0.69 -5.71 -9.02
C GLU A 66 2.15 -5.37 -8.70
N HIS A 67 3.11 -6.23 -9.08
CA HIS A 67 4.53 -5.90 -8.94
C HIS A 67 4.90 -4.62 -9.70
N SER A 68 4.35 -4.44 -10.91
CA SER A 68 4.59 -3.23 -11.71
C SER A 68 4.01 -1.98 -11.06
N PHE A 69 2.87 -2.09 -10.35
CA PHE A 69 2.34 -1.01 -9.52
C PHE A 69 3.32 -0.61 -8.40
N TRP A 70 3.88 -1.57 -7.65
CA TRP A 70 4.84 -1.27 -6.58
C TRP A 70 6.18 -0.73 -7.07
N MET A 71 6.56 -1.06 -8.31
CA MET A 71 7.77 -0.54 -8.97
C MET A 71 7.53 0.72 -9.81
N SER A 72 6.32 1.27 -9.78
CA SER A 72 5.98 2.54 -10.43
C SER A 72 6.74 3.71 -9.82
N ASP A 73 6.87 4.81 -10.55
CA ASP A 73 7.62 6.00 -10.08
C ASP A 73 7.00 6.67 -8.84
N VAL A 74 5.73 6.40 -8.54
CA VAL A 74 5.07 6.89 -7.32
C VAL A 74 5.63 6.20 -6.06
N HIS A 75 5.82 4.89 -6.13
CA HIS A 75 6.24 4.05 -5.00
C HIS A 75 7.75 3.82 -4.96
N LYS A 76 8.40 3.78 -6.13
CA LYS A 76 9.83 3.54 -6.25
C LYS A 76 10.63 4.73 -5.73
N VAL A 77 11.62 4.45 -4.89
CA VAL A 77 12.57 5.42 -4.36
C VAL A 77 13.99 4.91 -4.54
N ALA A 78 14.88 5.79 -5.00
CA ALA A 78 16.31 5.51 -5.08
C ALA A 78 16.98 6.06 -3.81
N ILE A 79 17.60 5.17 -3.04
CA ILE A 79 18.38 5.54 -1.85
C ILE A 79 19.86 5.28 -2.10
N ARG A 80 20.72 6.14 -1.58
CA ARG A 80 22.18 5.96 -1.63
C ARG A 80 22.65 5.44 -0.28
N ASP A 81 23.37 4.33 -0.27
CA ASP A 81 23.97 3.80 0.96
C ASP A 81 25.28 4.54 1.33
N ASN A 82 25.84 4.22 2.50
CA ASN A 82 27.08 4.81 3.00
C ASN A 82 28.32 4.47 2.15
N HIS A 83 28.21 3.52 1.21
CA HIS A 83 29.25 3.17 0.25
C HIS A 83 29.03 3.82 -1.12
N GLY A 84 28.05 4.72 -1.24
CA GLY A 84 27.73 5.42 -2.48
C GLY A 84 26.92 4.60 -3.48
N ARG A 85 26.47 3.38 -3.15
CA ARG A 85 25.67 2.54 -4.05
C ARG A 85 24.22 2.97 -4.04
N ILE A 86 23.58 2.96 -5.21
CA ILE A 86 22.16 3.30 -5.37
C ILE A 86 21.33 2.02 -5.26
N HIS A 87 20.35 2.01 -4.36
CA HIS A 87 19.36 0.95 -4.19
C HIS A 87 17.98 1.46 -4.56
N ASN A 88 17.25 0.70 -5.37
CA ASN A 88 15.85 0.99 -5.66
C ASN A 88 14.96 0.20 -4.70
N LEU A 89 14.17 0.92 -3.90
CA LEU A 89 13.21 0.36 -2.96
C LEU A 89 11.81 0.85 -3.28
N ALA A 90 10.81 0.25 -2.65
CA ALA A 90 9.44 0.75 -2.65
C ALA A 90 9.10 1.40 -1.30
N ARG A 91 8.25 2.43 -1.33
CA ARG A 91 7.61 3.02 -0.16
C ARG A 91 6.09 2.98 -0.32
N TYR A 92 5.37 3.00 0.79
CA TYR A 92 3.94 3.30 0.79
C TYR A 92 3.73 4.77 0.41
N GLN A 93 2.92 5.01 -0.61
CA GLN A 93 2.66 6.33 -1.17
C GLN A 93 1.25 6.36 -1.80
N ALA A 94 0.24 6.55 -0.95
CA ALA A 94 -1.14 6.67 -1.38
C ALA A 94 -1.34 7.83 -2.38
N MET A 95 -2.17 7.61 -3.39
CA MET A 95 -2.53 8.60 -4.41
C MET A 95 -3.71 9.46 -3.95
N TRP A 96 -3.64 9.98 -2.71
CA TRP A 96 -4.70 10.75 -2.08
C TRP A 96 -4.11 11.91 -1.28
N ASN A 97 -4.65 13.12 -1.41
CA ASN A 97 -4.15 14.33 -0.74
C ASN A 97 -5.28 15.18 -0.14
N LYS A 98 -6.38 14.53 0.19
CA LYS A 98 -7.59 15.08 0.83
C LYS A 98 -7.86 14.30 2.12
N PRO A 99 -8.73 14.77 3.02
CA PRO A 99 -9.20 13.97 4.13
C PRO A 99 -9.68 12.60 3.64
N ARG A 100 -9.33 11.53 4.34
CA ARG A 100 -9.80 10.18 3.99
C ARG A 100 -11.33 10.14 4.17
N PRO A 101 -12.11 9.69 3.19
CA PRO A 101 -13.57 9.73 3.30
C PRO A 101 -14.11 8.99 4.53
N GLU A 102 -13.48 7.90 4.94
CA GLU A 102 -13.86 7.12 6.11
C GLU A 102 -13.44 7.73 7.46
N SER A 103 -12.66 8.82 7.46
CA SER A 103 -12.10 9.47 8.66
C SER A 103 -11.99 10.99 8.52
N ALA A 104 -12.83 11.60 7.67
CA ALA A 104 -12.67 12.97 7.22
C ALA A 104 -12.63 13.98 8.38
N THR A 105 -13.56 13.87 9.33
CA THR A 105 -13.64 14.75 10.50
C THR A 105 -12.36 14.73 11.32
N THR A 106 -11.78 13.56 11.57
CA THR A 106 -10.54 13.40 12.34
C THR A 106 -9.35 13.97 11.57
N ASP A 107 -9.22 13.63 10.28
CA ASP A 107 -8.13 14.10 9.44
C ASP A 107 -8.16 15.64 9.34
N GLU A 108 -9.34 16.25 9.15
CA GLU A 108 -9.52 17.71 9.12
C GLU A 108 -9.23 18.37 10.46
N GLN A 109 -9.66 17.77 11.57
CA GLN A 109 -9.39 18.29 12.91
C GLN A 109 -7.89 18.34 13.19
N VAL A 110 -7.13 17.31 12.83
CA VAL A 110 -5.67 17.30 13.01
C VAL A 110 -5.02 18.32 12.06
N ALA A 111 -5.44 18.34 10.80
CA ALA A 111 -4.94 19.28 9.80
C ALA A 111 -5.28 20.74 10.11
N SER A 112 -6.28 21.03 10.95
CA SER A 112 -6.62 22.39 11.37
C SER A 112 -5.45 23.12 12.05
N LYS A 113 -4.54 22.36 12.66
CA LYS A 113 -3.31 22.87 13.32
C LYS A 113 -2.20 23.24 12.33
N ILE A 114 -2.35 22.87 11.06
CA ILE A 114 -1.39 23.17 9.98
C ILE A 114 -1.86 24.44 9.29
N ALA A 115 -1.01 25.48 9.23
CA ALA A 115 -1.41 26.76 8.64
C ALA A 115 -1.50 26.69 7.11
N SER A 116 -0.49 26.10 6.46
CA SER A 116 -0.39 26.08 5.00
C SER A 116 -1.31 25.06 4.35
N ALA A 117 -2.03 25.47 3.31
CA ALA A 117 -2.84 24.57 2.49
C ALA A 117 -2.00 23.53 1.73
N SER A 118 -0.75 23.85 1.35
CA SER A 118 0.16 22.86 0.74
C SER A 118 0.54 21.78 1.74
N ASP A 119 0.83 22.18 2.97
CA ASP A 119 1.29 21.27 4.02
C ASP A 119 0.14 20.38 4.49
N LYS A 120 -1.10 20.89 4.49
CA LYS A 120 -2.30 20.06 4.71
C LYS A 120 -2.42 18.95 3.66
N LYS A 121 -2.19 19.25 2.38
CA LYS A 121 -2.23 18.22 1.31
C LYS A 121 -1.15 17.16 1.51
N ILE A 122 0.06 17.57 1.90
CA ILE A 122 1.15 16.65 2.23
C ILE A 122 0.78 15.78 3.44
N PHE A 123 0.24 16.39 4.49
CA PHE A 123 -0.25 15.68 5.68
C PHE A 123 -1.31 14.64 5.34
N TYR A 124 -2.33 15.01 4.55
CA TYR A 124 -3.36 14.07 4.12
C TYR A 124 -2.79 12.89 3.31
N GLN A 125 -1.80 13.14 2.47
CA GLN A 125 -1.10 12.08 1.75
C GLN A 125 -0.34 11.16 2.69
N GLN A 126 0.40 11.71 3.67
CA GLN A 126 1.12 10.92 4.66
C GLN A 126 0.17 10.06 5.50
N VAL A 127 -0.97 10.60 5.90
CA VAL A 127 -2.03 9.87 6.62
C VAL A 127 -2.60 8.72 5.78
N ALA A 128 -2.89 8.97 4.50
CA ALA A 128 -3.36 7.93 3.59
C ALA A 128 -2.29 6.85 3.34
N SER A 129 -1.01 7.24 3.21
CA SER A 129 0.11 6.31 3.08
C SER A 129 0.36 5.48 4.35
N ALA A 130 0.11 6.05 5.54
CA ALA A 130 0.15 5.29 6.78
C ALA A 130 -0.94 4.21 6.80
N ALA A 131 -2.14 4.51 6.32
CA ALA A 131 -3.20 3.51 6.15
C ALA A 131 -2.84 2.45 5.09
N GLU A 132 -2.18 2.83 3.99
CA GLU A 132 -1.65 1.89 3.00
C GLU A 132 -0.59 0.93 3.60
N SER A 133 0.14 1.36 4.62
CA SER A 133 1.09 0.49 5.33
C SER A 133 0.43 -0.57 6.22
N GLY A 134 -0.88 -0.44 6.50
CA GLY A 134 -1.61 -1.24 7.49
C GLY A 134 -1.27 -0.89 8.94
N TRP A 135 -0.54 0.20 9.18
CA TRP A 135 -0.07 0.66 10.49
C TRP A 135 -0.54 2.10 10.75
N ASP A 136 -1.84 2.36 10.62
CA ASP A 136 -2.52 3.61 10.95
C ASP A 136 -3.07 3.60 12.40
N PHE A 137 -2.41 4.21 13.38
CA PHE A 137 -1.14 4.95 13.33
C PHE A 137 -0.10 4.36 14.28
N SER A 138 1.17 4.70 14.02
CA SER A 138 2.33 4.24 14.78
C SER A 138 3.35 5.34 14.94
N SER A 139 4.09 5.35 16.06
CA SER A 139 5.24 6.24 16.28
C SER A 139 6.32 6.09 15.21
N ARG A 140 6.37 4.95 14.51
CA ARG A 140 7.24 4.71 13.35
C ARG A 140 7.13 5.80 12.28
N TRP A 141 5.93 6.36 12.09
CA TRP A 141 5.64 7.35 11.05
C TRP A 141 5.74 8.80 11.54
N MET A 142 5.98 9.01 12.82
CA MET A 142 5.93 10.33 13.46
C MET A 142 7.33 10.79 13.83
N ARG A 143 7.64 12.06 13.56
CA ARG A 143 8.88 12.66 14.03
C ARG A 143 8.80 12.82 15.55
N SER A 144 9.74 12.20 16.27
CA SER A 144 9.96 12.48 17.69
C SER A 144 10.81 13.75 17.82
N GLU A 145 10.34 14.74 18.58
CA GLU A 145 11.14 15.94 18.91
C GLU A 145 12.40 15.61 19.72
N LYS A 146 12.47 14.44 20.37
CA LYS A 146 13.54 14.09 21.33
C LYS A 146 14.71 13.29 20.74
N MET A 147 14.69 12.92 19.46
CA MET A 147 15.59 11.87 18.95
C MET A 147 16.89 12.34 18.29
N TRP A 148 17.11 13.65 18.09
CA TRP A 148 18.38 14.16 17.58
C TRP A 148 18.74 15.50 18.23
N PRO A 149 19.93 15.66 18.84
CA PRO A 149 20.46 16.99 19.08
C PRO A 149 20.71 17.64 17.72
N THR A 150 20.18 18.85 17.55
CA THR A 150 20.59 19.80 16.51
C THR A 150 22.09 20.05 16.56
#